data_AF-A0A0Q8HUE9-F1
#
_entry.id   AF-A0A0Q8HUE9-F1
#
_cell.length_a   1.000
_cell.length_b   1.000
_cell.length_c   1.000
_cell.angle_alpha   90.00
_cell.angle_beta   90.00
_cell.angle_gamma   90.00
#
_symmetry.space_group_name_H-M   'P 1'
#
loop_
_entity.id
_entity.type
_entity.pdbx_description
1 polymer ?
#
loop_
_entity_poly.entity_id
_entity_poly.type
_entity_poly.pdbx_seq_one_letter_code
_entity_poly.pdbx_strand_id
1 'polypeptide(L)'
;MTTAERALRLAGQNPGSPVPCPICVAGVKGANLERHLAKVHGDSRCADEARWRGPERVGSRWLLGLAVVVAAGAAGFTATSGKRDDRVILGSIGLLAVAMIAWGAVGWGARLFPGQLRVDGRGAVLRHSYGLGRRRLRSVEEVVLGSAWEGRPSGISGNDDSYESVDVRVGAYLQLCAGRRRITVHCRNAGVVRTTWTGWQQGRKRKRLDITLDAAEFVALQLALWELGVLAPRVAGGGDGGPQ
;
A
#
# COMPACT_ATOMS: atom_id res chain seq x y z
N MET A 1 -19.93 -3.99 9.94
CA MET A 1 -19.10 -3.91 11.16
C MET A 1 -17.99 -2.92 10.90
N THR A 2 -17.97 -1.83 11.65
CA THR A 2 -16.99 -0.74 11.48
C THR A 2 -15.61 -1.18 11.98
N THR A 3 -14.55 -0.45 11.59
CA THR A 3 -13.20 -0.71 12.13
C THR A 3 -13.14 -0.52 13.65
N ALA A 4 -13.91 0.42 14.20
CA ALA A 4 -14.00 0.65 15.64
C ALA A 4 -14.60 -0.54 16.38
N GLU A 5 -15.74 -1.06 15.87
CA GLU A 5 -16.41 -2.22 16.45
C GLU A 5 -15.48 -3.45 16.47
N ARG A 6 -14.69 -3.65 15.41
CA ARG A 6 -13.70 -4.74 15.35
C ARG A 6 -12.63 -4.60 16.42
N ALA A 7 -12.09 -3.38 16.58
CA ALA A 7 -11.08 -3.10 17.57
C ALA A 7 -11.62 -3.30 19.00
N LEU A 8 -12.84 -2.83 19.28
CA LEU A 8 -13.52 -3.03 20.56
C LEU A 8 -13.82 -4.51 20.83
N ARG A 9 -14.27 -5.26 19.83
CA ARG A 9 -14.45 -6.72 19.97
C ARG A 9 -13.12 -7.42 20.25
N LEU A 10 -12.04 -7.04 19.57
CA LEU A 10 -10.71 -7.59 19.83
C LEU A 10 -10.26 -7.29 21.27
N ALA A 11 -10.48 -6.07 21.73
CA ALA A 11 -10.18 -5.62 23.08
C ALA A 11 -10.97 -6.38 24.15
N GLY A 12 -12.26 -6.64 23.92
CA GLY A 12 -13.07 -7.48 24.81
C GLY A 12 -12.57 -8.92 24.89
N GLN A 13 -12.08 -9.48 23.78
CA GLN A 13 -11.50 -10.83 23.76
C GLN A 13 -10.08 -10.88 24.37
N ASN A 14 -9.34 -9.78 24.36
CA ASN A 14 -7.95 -9.72 24.80
C ASN A 14 -7.68 -8.49 25.68
N PRO A 15 -8.31 -8.37 26.86
CA PRO A 15 -8.22 -7.18 27.69
C PRO A 15 -6.80 -6.92 28.21
N GLY A 16 -5.99 -7.97 28.36
CA GLY A 16 -4.60 -7.90 28.85
C GLY A 16 -3.57 -7.52 27.77
N SER A 17 -3.91 -7.67 26.49
CA SER A 17 -2.96 -7.52 25.37
C SER A 17 -3.00 -6.14 24.73
N PRO A 18 -1.92 -5.72 24.05
CA PRO A 18 -1.92 -4.51 23.23
C PRO A 18 -2.79 -4.68 21.98
N VAL A 19 -3.82 -3.85 21.87
CA VAL A 19 -4.74 -3.73 20.72
C VAL A 19 -4.46 -2.42 19.97
N PRO A 20 -4.44 -2.43 18.62
CA PRO A 20 -4.20 -1.23 17.84
C PRO A 20 -5.42 -0.30 17.88
N CYS A 21 -5.18 0.98 18.14
CA CYS A 21 -6.20 2.00 17.98
C CYS A 21 -6.53 2.17 16.49
N PRO A 22 -7.82 2.11 16.09
CA PRO A 22 -8.22 2.21 14.69
C PRO A 22 -8.04 3.62 14.09
N ILE A 23 -7.76 4.64 14.91
CA ILE A 23 -7.62 6.03 14.48
C ILE A 23 -6.15 6.46 14.50
N CYS A 24 -5.51 6.44 15.68
CA CYS A 24 -4.12 6.90 15.83
C CYS A 24 -3.06 5.81 15.70
N VAL A 25 -3.47 4.54 15.55
CA VAL A 25 -2.56 3.41 15.28
C VAL A 25 -1.63 3.05 16.45
N ALA A 26 -1.77 3.75 17.58
CA ALA A 26 -1.10 3.44 18.83
C ALA A 26 -1.56 2.07 19.38
N GLY A 27 -0.64 1.32 20.00
CA GLY A 27 -1.01 0.14 20.77
C GLY A 27 -1.47 0.55 22.16
N VAL A 28 -2.70 0.19 22.50
CA VAL A 28 -3.27 0.42 23.83
C VAL A 28 -3.67 -0.91 24.44
N LYS A 29 -3.58 -1.03 25.76
CA LYS A 29 -4.09 -2.23 26.45
C LYS A 29 -5.58 -2.39 26.13
N GLY A 30 -6.03 -3.60 25.78
CA GLY A 30 -7.41 -3.85 25.37
C GLY A 30 -8.44 -3.26 26.35
N ALA A 31 -8.25 -3.48 27.65
CA ALA A 31 -9.12 -2.94 28.70
C ALA A 31 -9.23 -1.39 28.72
N ASN A 32 -8.28 -0.68 28.11
CA ASN A 32 -8.24 0.79 28.07
C ASN A 32 -8.64 1.36 26.71
N LEU A 33 -8.92 0.53 25.69
CA LEU A 33 -9.19 1.01 24.34
C LEU A 33 -10.41 1.94 24.30
N GLU A 34 -11.51 1.56 24.93
CA GLU A 34 -12.74 2.37 24.95
C GLU A 34 -12.51 3.75 25.58
N ARG A 35 -11.86 3.78 26.75
CA ARG A 35 -11.46 5.02 27.42
C ARG A 35 -10.53 5.87 26.54
N HIS A 36 -9.59 5.23 25.85
CA HIS A 36 -8.68 5.91 24.93
C HIS A 36 -9.43 6.56 23.76
N LEU A 37 -10.37 5.83 23.14
CA LEU A 37 -11.20 6.36 22.06
C LEU A 37 -12.01 7.58 22.54
N ALA A 38 -12.72 7.47 23.67
CA ALA A 38 -13.50 8.56 24.22
C ALA A 38 -12.63 9.79 24.56
N LYS A 39 -11.47 9.58 25.18
CA LYS A 39 -10.60 10.67 25.66
C LYS A 39 -9.78 11.34 24.55
N VAL A 40 -9.21 10.57 23.62
CA VAL A 40 -8.26 11.07 22.62
C VAL A 40 -8.96 11.43 21.32
N HIS A 41 -10.08 10.77 21.01
CA HIS A 41 -10.76 10.89 19.73
C HIS A 41 -12.20 11.42 19.83
N GLY A 42 -12.82 11.40 21.02
CA GLY A 42 -14.21 11.85 21.19
C GLY A 42 -15.15 11.13 20.21
N ASP A 43 -15.96 11.90 19.49
CA ASP A 43 -16.91 11.40 18.47
C ASP A 43 -16.28 11.18 17.07
N SER A 44 -14.95 11.17 16.97
CA SER A 44 -14.28 10.99 15.67
C SER A 44 -14.69 9.66 15.04
N ARG A 45 -15.32 9.74 13.85
CA ARG A 45 -15.77 8.57 13.11
C ARG A 45 -14.58 7.77 12.60
N CYS A 46 -14.58 6.47 12.89
CA CYS A 46 -13.65 5.53 12.29
C CYS A 46 -14.04 5.25 10.82
N ALA A 47 -13.03 4.99 9.98
CA ALA A 47 -13.25 4.61 8.59
C ALA A 47 -14.16 3.38 8.51
N ASP A 48 -15.22 3.53 7.72
CA ASP A 48 -16.18 2.48 7.45
C ASP A 48 -15.71 1.63 6.27
N GLU A 49 -15.98 0.34 6.37
CA GLU A 49 -15.83 -0.67 5.32
C GLU A 49 -14.43 -1.24 4.99
N ALA A 50 -14.46 -2.52 4.60
CA ALA A 50 -13.33 -3.34 4.17
C ALA A 50 -12.78 -2.96 2.78
N ARG A 51 -12.75 -1.66 2.48
CA ARG A 51 -12.26 -1.08 1.23
C ARG A 51 -11.26 0.02 1.58
N TRP A 52 -10.01 -0.19 1.18
CA TRP A 52 -8.92 0.74 1.45
C TRP A 52 -8.38 1.31 0.14
N ARG A 53 -8.04 2.60 0.14
CA ARG A 53 -7.60 3.34 -1.05
C ARG A 53 -6.19 3.85 -0.83
N GLY A 54 -5.26 3.31 -1.61
CA GLY A 54 -3.86 3.65 -1.48
C GLY A 54 -3.25 4.13 -2.79
N PRO A 55 -2.27 5.04 -2.79
CA PRO A 55 -1.48 5.30 -3.99
C PRO A 55 -0.87 3.99 -4.49
N GLU A 56 -1.15 3.72 -5.76
CA GLU A 56 -0.67 2.54 -6.45
C GLU A 56 0.82 2.73 -6.80
N ARG A 57 1.66 1.71 -6.55
CA ARG A 57 3.08 1.69 -6.96
C ARG A 57 3.32 0.78 -8.16
N VAL A 58 2.26 0.31 -8.81
CA VAL A 58 2.37 -0.44 -10.06
C VAL A 58 2.85 0.52 -11.13
N GLY A 59 3.99 0.16 -11.70
CA GLY A 59 4.87 1.09 -12.38
C GLY A 59 4.18 1.87 -13.49
N SER A 60 4.51 3.16 -13.52
CA SER A 60 4.44 4.11 -14.63
C SER A 60 4.66 3.57 -16.05
N ARG A 61 5.16 2.34 -16.20
CA ARG A 61 5.40 1.64 -17.48
C ARG A 61 4.16 1.50 -18.37
N TRP A 62 2.98 1.27 -17.80
CA TRP A 62 1.77 1.12 -18.63
C TRP A 62 1.25 2.48 -19.11
N LEU A 63 1.33 3.51 -18.26
CA LEU A 63 1.06 4.89 -18.65
C LEU A 63 2.07 5.39 -19.69
N LEU A 64 3.34 4.99 -19.56
CA LEU A 64 4.37 5.17 -20.58
C LEU A 64 3.97 4.51 -21.90
N GLY A 65 3.54 3.25 -21.86
CA GLY A 65 3.07 2.53 -23.05
C GLY A 65 1.86 3.22 -23.72
N LEU A 66 0.86 3.62 -22.94
CA LEU A 66 -0.33 4.31 -23.45
C LEU A 66 0.03 5.68 -24.04
N ALA A 67 0.88 6.45 -23.36
CA ALA A 67 1.36 7.74 -23.86
C ALA A 67 2.13 7.60 -25.17
N VAL A 68 2.99 6.59 -25.29
CA VAL A 68 3.72 6.27 -26.54
C VAL A 68 2.74 5.95 -27.67
N VAL A 69 1.69 5.16 -27.40
CA VAL A 69 0.67 4.81 -28.40
C VAL A 69 -0.15 6.02 -28.84
N VAL A 70 -0.60 6.86 -27.89
CA VAL A 70 -1.34 8.10 -28.20
C VAL A 70 -0.47 9.08 -28.99
N ALA A 71 0.80 9.22 -28.61
CA ALA A 71 1.76 10.06 -29.32
C ALA A 71 1.98 9.55 -30.76
N ALA A 72 2.18 8.24 -30.95
CA ALA A 72 2.31 7.62 -32.26
C ALA A 72 1.04 7.80 -33.12
N GLY A 73 -0.15 7.68 -32.53
CA GLY A 73 -1.42 7.93 -33.21
C GLY A 73 -1.61 9.39 -33.64
N ALA A 74 -1.25 10.34 -32.78
CA ALA A 74 -1.30 11.76 -33.09
C ALA A 74 -0.30 12.15 -34.20
N ALA A 75 0.90 11.57 -34.19
CA ALA A 75 1.88 11.73 -35.27
C ALA A 75 1.39 11.14 -36.59
N GLY A 76 0.76 9.96 -36.57
CA GLY A 76 0.16 9.34 -37.76
C GLY A 76 -0.99 10.17 -38.33
N PHE A 77 -1.87 10.70 -37.48
CA PHE A 77 -2.99 11.54 -37.90
C PHE A 77 -2.52 12.86 -38.51
N THR A 78 -1.60 13.56 -37.86
CA THR A 78 -1.04 14.83 -38.37
C THR A 78 -0.26 14.66 -39.68
N ALA A 79 0.43 13.53 -39.85
CA ALA A 79 1.09 13.18 -41.11
C ALA A 79 0.11 13.00 -42.29
N THR A 80 -1.16 12.69 -42.03
CA THR A 80 -2.17 12.46 -43.08
C THR A 80 -3.00 13.70 -43.43
N SER A 81 -3.05 14.76 -42.60
CA SER A 81 -4.10 15.81 -42.67
C SER A 81 -3.71 17.28 -42.97
N GLY A 82 -2.51 17.65 -43.47
CA GLY A 82 -2.10 19.08 -43.67
C GLY A 82 -1.47 19.48 -45.03
N LYS A 83 -0.71 20.56 -45.15
CA LYS A 83 0.22 20.80 -46.30
C LYS A 83 1.59 20.18 -45.98
N ARG A 84 2.32 19.68 -46.99
CA ARG A 84 3.48 18.77 -46.82
C ARG A 84 4.54 19.28 -45.84
N ASP A 85 4.80 20.59 -45.82
CA ASP A 85 5.86 21.19 -44.99
C ASP A 85 5.42 21.48 -43.54
N ASP A 86 4.15 21.83 -43.31
CA ASP A 86 3.63 22.11 -41.96
C ASP A 86 3.34 20.83 -41.15
N ARG A 87 3.08 19.71 -41.83
CA ARG A 87 2.72 18.43 -41.20
C ARG A 87 3.81 17.88 -40.29
N VAL A 88 5.08 17.99 -40.72
CA VAL A 88 6.21 17.41 -39.98
C VAL A 88 6.52 18.22 -38.73
N ILE A 89 6.47 19.56 -38.82
CA ILE A 89 6.79 20.46 -37.71
C ILE A 89 5.70 20.39 -36.64
N LEU A 90 4.42 20.51 -37.03
CA LEU A 90 3.29 20.42 -36.09
C LEU A 90 3.16 19.02 -35.46
N GLY A 91 3.39 17.96 -36.23
CA GLY A 91 3.38 16.59 -35.72
C GLY A 91 4.50 16.34 -34.70
N SER A 92 5.70 16.85 -34.96
CA SER A 92 6.86 16.72 -34.06
C SER A 92 6.66 17.47 -32.74
N ILE A 93 6.13 18.70 -32.80
CA ILE A 93 5.84 19.51 -31.61
C ILE A 93 4.74 18.85 -30.77
N GLY A 94 3.68 18.34 -31.41
CA GLY A 94 2.60 17.61 -30.72
C GLY A 94 3.09 16.34 -30.03
N LEU A 95 3.93 15.54 -30.72
CA LEU A 95 4.56 14.35 -30.16
C LEU A 95 5.41 14.69 -28.93
N LEU A 96 6.25 15.73 -29.05
CA LEU A 96 7.16 16.15 -27.99
C LEU A 96 6.39 16.64 -26.76
N ALA A 97 5.33 17.43 -26.95
CA ALA A 97 4.49 17.94 -25.86
C ALA A 97 3.78 16.80 -25.11
N VAL A 98 3.19 15.83 -25.82
CA VAL A 98 2.53 14.66 -25.21
C VAL A 98 3.56 13.79 -24.48
N ALA A 99 4.72 13.56 -25.08
CA ALA A 99 5.81 12.82 -24.45
C ALA A 99 6.30 13.52 -23.17
N MET A 100 6.50 14.83 -23.20
CA MET A 100 6.94 15.63 -22.04
C MET A 100 5.90 15.64 -20.91
N ILE A 101 4.60 15.74 -21.23
CA ILE A 101 3.52 15.66 -20.21
C ILE A 101 3.46 14.25 -19.61
N ALA A 102 3.57 13.21 -20.43
CA ALA A 102 3.59 11.83 -19.94
C ALA A 102 4.82 11.54 -19.08
N TRP A 103 6.02 11.96 -19.52
CA TRP A 103 7.26 11.84 -18.76
C TRP A 103 7.24 12.70 -17.50
N GLY A 104 6.63 13.89 -17.54
CA GLY A 104 6.41 14.74 -16.37
C GLY A 104 5.50 14.08 -15.34
N ALA A 105 4.37 13.52 -15.77
CA ALA A 105 3.44 12.81 -14.90
C ALA A 105 4.07 11.54 -14.29
N VAL A 106 4.88 10.82 -15.07
CA VAL A 106 5.64 9.64 -14.63
C VAL A 106 6.79 10.04 -13.68
N GLY A 107 7.55 11.07 -14.04
CA GLY A 107 8.73 11.53 -13.31
C GLY A 107 8.40 12.22 -11.99
N TRP A 108 7.27 12.93 -11.91
CA TRP A 108 6.78 13.53 -10.66
C TRP A 108 6.08 12.53 -9.74
N GLY A 109 6.04 11.24 -10.10
CA GLY A 109 5.43 10.21 -9.26
C GLY A 109 3.99 10.55 -8.90
N ALA A 110 3.30 11.24 -9.82
CA ALA A 110 2.01 11.80 -9.57
C ALA A 110 1.09 10.65 -9.12
N ARG A 111 0.57 10.76 -7.89
CA ARG A 111 -0.30 9.78 -7.21
C ARG A 111 -1.68 9.77 -7.85
N LEU A 112 -1.73 9.79 -9.17
CA LEU A 112 -2.91 10.13 -9.96
C LEU A 112 -4.02 9.07 -9.81
N PHE A 113 -3.69 7.87 -9.33
CA PHE A 113 -4.59 6.73 -9.40
C PHE A 113 -4.55 5.89 -8.11
N PRO A 114 -5.62 5.93 -7.28
CA PRO A 114 -5.69 5.15 -6.06
C PRO A 114 -6.08 3.69 -6.38
N GLY A 115 -5.22 2.74 -6.02
CA GLY A 115 -5.56 1.32 -6.00
C GLY A 115 -6.60 1.05 -4.92
N GLN A 116 -7.55 0.17 -5.17
CA GLN A 116 -8.56 -0.24 -4.19
C GLN A 116 -8.31 -1.68 -3.75
N LEU A 117 -7.97 -1.86 -2.48
CA LEU A 117 -7.92 -3.18 -1.86
C LEU A 117 -9.25 -3.45 -1.17
N ARG A 118 -9.85 -4.61 -1.45
CA ARG A 118 -11.00 -5.14 -0.73
C ARG A 118 -10.66 -6.51 -0.19
N VAL A 119 -10.88 -6.74 1.10
CA VAL A 119 -10.70 -8.05 1.74
C VAL A 119 -12.02 -8.43 2.37
N ASP A 120 -12.52 -9.63 2.07
CA ASP A 120 -13.75 -10.18 2.63
C ASP A 120 -13.61 -11.69 2.86
N GLY A 121 -14.66 -12.33 3.36
CA GLY A 121 -14.70 -13.79 3.58
C GLY A 121 -14.49 -14.63 2.32
N ARG A 122 -14.47 -14.02 1.12
CA ARG A 122 -14.23 -14.69 -0.18
C ARG A 122 -12.82 -14.41 -0.72
N GLY A 123 -11.93 -13.86 0.11
CA GLY A 123 -10.53 -13.58 -0.19
C GLY A 123 -10.21 -12.10 -0.33
N ALA A 124 -9.14 -11.79 -1.08
CA ALA A 124 -8.68 -10.42 -1.29
C ALA A 124 -8.69 -10.04 -2.76
N VAL A 125 -9.15 -8.83 -3.06
CA VAL A 125 -9.22 -8.28 -4.42
C VAL A 125 -8.53 -6.93 -4.42
N LEU A 126 -7.47 -6.83 -5.21
CA LEU A 126 -6.86 -5.55 -5.58
C LEU A 126 -7.40 -5.15 -6.95
N ARG A 127 -8.05 -3.99 -7.01
CA ARG A 127 -8.48 -3.32 -8.24
C ARG A 127 -7.61 -2.11 -8.50
N HIS A 128 -7.00 -2.09 -9.68
CA HIS A 128 -6.22 -0.97 -10.18
C HIS A 128 -7.16 0.06 -10.82
N SER A 129 -6.94 1.36 -10.60
CA SER A 129 -7.91 2.44 -10.89
C SER A 129 -8.27 2.57 -12.37
N TYR A 130 -7.44 2.03 -13.25
CA TYR A 130 -7.67 2.00 -14.69
C TYR A 130 -8.51 0.82 -15.20
N GLY A 131 -9.01 -0.07 -14.32
CA GLY A 131 -9.72 -1.29 -14.75
C GLY A 131 -8.83 -2.33 -15.46
N LEU A 132 -7.58 -1.98 -15.76
CA LEU A 132 -6.56 -2.78 -16.45
C LEU A 132 -5.84 -3.73 -15.49
N GLY A 133 -6.62 -4.50 -14.74
CA GLY A 133 -6.09 -5.54 -13.88
C GLY A 133 -6.89 -5.69 -12.60
N ARG A 134 -7.36 -6.92 -12.37
CA ARG A 134 -7.91 -7.35 -11.09
C ARG A 134 -7.04 -8.48 -10.59
N ARG A 135 -6.25 -8.23 -9.54
CA ARG A 135 -5.57 -9.31 -8.85
C ARG A 135 -6.48 -9.84 -7.75
N ARG A 136 -6.97 -11.07 -7.93
CA ARG A 136 -7.82 -11.75 -6.96
C ARG A 136 -7.09 -12.92 -6.33
N LEU A 137 -7.09 -12.94 -5.01
CA LEU A 137 -6.85 -14.09 -4.15
C LEU A 137 -8.21 -14.71 -3.81
N ARG A 138 -8.36 -16.02 -4.01
CA ARG A 138 -9.63 -16.74 -3.73
C ARG A 138 -9.85 -16.97 -2.24
N SER A 139 -8.78 -16.97 -1.48
CA SER A 139 -8.65 -17.13 -0.04
C SER A 139 -7.45 -16.28 0.41
N VAL A 140 -7.31 -16.03 1.71
CA VAL A 140 -6.03 -15.57 2.28
C VAL A 140 -5.59 -16.70 3.19
N GLU A 141 -4.59 -17.46 2.76
CA GLU A 141 -4.11 -18.65 3.47
C GLU A 141 -2.98 -18.29 4.43
N GLU A 142 -2.14 -17.35 4.01
CA GLU A 142 -0.94 -16.98 4.73
C GLU A 142 -0.70 -15.47 4.64
N VAL A 143 -0.17 -14.91 5.71
CA VAL A 143 0.22 -13.51 5.80
C VAL A 143 1.71 -13.44 6.11
N VAL A 144 2.46 -12.72 5.27
CA VAL A 144 3.89 -12.49 5.44
C VAL A 144 4.11 -11.03 5.86
N LEU A 145 4.84 -10.81 6.95
CA LEU A 145 5.21 -9.48 7.44
C LEU A 145 6.69 -9.21 7.19
N GLY A 146 7.01 -8.15 6.45
CA GLY A 146 8.39 -7.78 6.16
C GLY A 146 8.65 -6.28 6.19
N SER A 147 9.88 -5.89 5.86
CA SER A 147 10.31 -4.49 5.78
C SER A 147 10.31 -3.99 4.33
N ALA A 148 9.77 -2.79 4.12
CA ALA A 148 9.81 -2.09 2.85
C ALA A 148 11.04 -1.19 2.75
N TRP A 149 11.69 -1.20 1.59
CA TRP A 149 12.93 -0.46 1.32
C TRP A 149 12.80 0.34 0.03
N GLU A 150 13.47 1.49 -0.02
CA GLU A 150 13.53 2.36 -1.19
C GLU A 150 14.99 2.80 -1.37
N GLY A 151 15.48 2.77 -2.61
CA GLY A 151 16.80 3.33 -2.91
C GLY A 151 16.70 4.85 -2.92
N ARG A 152 17.53 5.53 -2.14
CA ARG A 152 17.67 6.98 -2.19
C ARG A 152 19.08 7.32 -2.67
N PRO A 153 19.25 8.41 -3.43
CA PRO A 153 20.60 8.88 -3.75
C PRO A 153 21.34 9.19 -2.44
N SER A 154 22.59 8.74 -2.31
CA SER A 154 23.45 9.14 -1.21
C SER A 154 23.65 10.65 -1.30
N GLY A 155 23.22 11.40 -0.28
CA GLY A 155 23.37 12.86 -0.24
C GLY A 155 24.82 13.33 -0.01
N ILE A 156 25.82 12.49 -0.29
CA ILE A 156 27.23 12.82 -0.10
C ILE A 156 27.72 13.46 -1.40
N SER A 157 27.32 14.71 -1.61
CA SER A 157 27.83 15.55 -2.68
C SER A 157 29.18 16.12 -2.25
N GLY A 158 30.25 15.49 -2.72
CA GLY A 158 31.61 15.97 -2.55
C GLY A 158 32.49 15.30 -3.59
N ASN A 159 32.19 15.55 -4.87
CA ASN A 159 33.06 15.24 -5.99
C ASN A 159 33.34 13.74 -6.18
N ASP A 160 32.42 13.03 -6.84
CA ASP A 160 32.71 11.91 -7.76
C ASP A 160 31.39 11.38 -8.33
N ASP A 161 31.38 11.02 -9.61
CA ASP A 161 30.23 10.59 -10.42
C ASP A 161 29.57 9.26 -9.98
N SER A 162 29.71 8.88 -8.71
CA SER A 162 29.08 7.68 -8.16
C SER A 162 27.64 7.97 -7.73
N TYR A 163 26.69 7.58 -8.58
CA TYR A 163 25.27 7.47 -8.21
C TYR A 163 25.05 6.29 -7.25
N GLU A 164 25.72 6.28 -6.10
CA GLU A 164 25.48 5.27 -5.09
C GLU A 164 24.08 5.44 -4.50
N SER A 165 23.18 4.52 -4.82
CA SER A 165 21.87 4.46 -4.19
C SER A 165 21.99 3.73 -2.85
N VAL A 166 21.71 4.42 -1.75
CA VAL A 166 21.62 3.81 -0.43
C VAL A 166 20.21 3.29 -0.23
N ASP A 167 20.11 2.01 0.12
CA ASP A 167 18.84 1.40 0.47
C ASP A 167 18.42 1.84 1.86
N VAL A 168 17.31 2.57 1.93
CA VAL A 168 16.73 3.07 3.18
C VAL A 168 15.43 2.33 3.46
N ARG A 169 15.24 1.92 4.73
CA ARG A 169 13.97 1.34 5.18
C ARG A 169 12.91 2.43 5.22
N VAL A 170 11.81 2.24 4.49
CA VAL A 170 10.71 3.23 4.36
C VAL A 170 9.42 2.82 5.05
N GLY A 171 9.33 1.60 5.57
CA GLY A 171 8.15 1.12 6.29
C GLY A 171 8.14 -0.39 6.51
N ALA A 172 6.93 -0.92 6.67
CA ALA A 172 6.67 -2.37 6.69
C ALA A 172 5.65 -2.74 5.61
N TYR A 173 5.58 -4.02 5.28
CA TYR A 173 4.56 -4.53 4.37
C TYR A 173 3.91 -5.79 4.94
N LEU A 174 2.61 -5.95 4.65
CA LEU A 174 1.88 -7.20 4.77
C LEU A 174 1.68 -7.79 3.38
N GLN A 175 2.04 -9.05 3.21
CA GLN A 175 1.86 -9.77 1.96
C GLN A 175 0.83 -10.87 2.18
N LEU A 176 -0.30 -10.73 1.51
CA LEU A 176 -1.41 -11.68 1.51
C LEU A 176 -1.10 -12.75 0.46
N CYS A 177 -1.08 -14.02 0.86
CA CYS A 177 -0.71 -15.16 0.02
C CYS A 177 -1.89 -16.14 -0.13
N ALA A 178 -2.02 -16.70 -1.34
CA ALA A 178 -2.88 -17.84 -1.63
C ALA A 178 -2.21 -18.67 -2.74
N GLY A 179 -1.60 -19.80 -2.37
CA GLY A 179 -0.68 -20.54 -3.22
C GLY A 179 0.38 -19.66 -3.90
N ARG A 180 0.42 -19.63 -5.23
CA ARG A 180 1.41 -18.84 -6.01
C ARG A 180 1.06 -17.36 -6.15
N ARG A 181 -0.13 -16.92 -5.75
CA ARG A 181 -0.59 -15.53 -5.91
C ARG A 181 -0.35 -14.75 -4.63
N ARG A 182 0.07 -13.49 -4.79
CA ARG A 182 0.35 -12.59 -3.67
C ARG A 182 -0.05 -11.15 -3.93
N ILE A 183 -0.49 -10.46 -2.88
CA ILE A 183 -0.75 -9.03 -2.85
C ILE A 183 0.06 -8.42 -1.72
N THR A 184 0.91 -7.45 -2.03
CA THR A 184 1.87 -6.83 -1.11
C THR A 184 1.42 -5.42 -0.77
N VAL A 185 0.96 -5.24 0.45
CA VAL A 185 0.40 -4.01 1.00
C VAL A 185 1.47 -3.33 1.85
N HIS A 186 1.84 -2.12 1.50
CA HIS A 186 2.83 -1.32 2.22
C HIS A 186 2.17 -0.32 3.16
N CYS A 187 2.81 -0.07 4.30
CA CYS A 187 2.50 1.08 5.13
C CYS A 187 3.80 1.71 5.65
N ARG A 188 3.89 3.04 5.59
CA ARG A 188 5.06 3.79 6.10
C ARG A 188 5.20 3.65 7.61
N ASN A 189 4.08 3.82 8.32
CA ASN A 189 4.00 3.64 9.76
C ASN A 189 3.09 2.45 10.08
N ALA A 190 3.72 1.30 10.28
CA ALA A 190 3.02 0.06 10.60
C ALA A 190 2.48 0.02 12.04
N GLY A 191 2.80 0.99 12.89
CA GLY A 191 2.39 1.00 14.30
C GLY A 191 2.82 -0.26 15.04
N VAL A 192 1.86 -0.89 15.71
CA VAL A 192 2.08 -1.99 16.66
C VAL A 192 1.85 -3.40 16.08
N VAL A 193 1.91 -3.58 14.75
CA VAL A 193 1.62 -4.88 14.11
C VAL A 193 2.37 -6.05 14.74
N ARG A 194 3.68 -5.87 14.98
CA ARG A 194 4.56 -6.94 15.49
C ARG A 194 4.32 -7.31 16.95
N THR A 195 3.79 -6.37 17.74
CA THR A 195 3.54 -6.57 19.16
C THR A 195 2.11 -7.05 19.40
N THR A 196 1.17 -6.64 18.56
CA THR A 196 -0.23 -7.07 18.61
C THR A 196 -0.45 -8.44 18.00
N TRP A 197 0.15 -8.77 16.87
CA TRP A 197 -0.25 -9.95 16.08
C TRP A 197 0.79 -11.07 16.05
N THR A 198 0.28 -12.28 15.95
CA THR A 198 0.98 -13.54 15.62
C THR A 198 0.29 -14.20 14.42
N GLY A 199 0.79 -15.37 13.99
CA GLY A 199 0.25 -16.09 12.82
C GLY A 199 0.79 -15.60 11.46
N TRP A 200 1.72 -14.64 11.46
CA TRP A 200 2.41 -14.18 10.26
C TRP A 200 3.79 -14.81 10.09
N GLN A 201 4.25 -14.97 8.85
CA GLN A 201 5.61 -15.41 8.53
C GLN A 201 6.56 -14.24 8.28
N GLN A 202 7.84 -14.43 8.60
CA GLN A 202 8.85 -13.40 8.38
C GLN A 202 9.17 -13.21 6.89
N GLY A 203 8.90 -12.01 6.38
CA GLY A 203 9.18 -11.62 5.02
C GLY A 203 10.58 -11.06 4.79
N ARG A 204 11.11 -11.27 3.59
CA ARG A 204 12.38 -10.66 3.13
C ARG A 204 12.24 -9.15 2.94
N LYS A 205 13.38 -8.44 2.84
CA LYS A 205 13.41 -7.03 2.41
C LYS A 205 12.82 -6.89 1.00
N ARG A 206 11.94 -5.93 0.76
CA ARG A 206 11.33 -5.71 -0.57
C ARG A 206 11.28 -4.23 -0.95
N LYS A 207 11.57 -3.96 -2.22
CA LYS A 207 11.38 -2.66 -2.88
C LYS A 207 10.08 -2.60 -3.71
N ARG A 208 9.66 -3.75 -4.26
CA ARG A 208 8.43 -3.85 -5.07
C ARG A 208 7.22 -4.09 -4.17
N LEU A 209 6.24 -3.19 -4.26
CA LEU A 209 5.03 -3.14 -3.45
C LEU A 209 3.84 -2.89 -4.39
N ASP A 210 2.67 -3.48 -4.11
CA ASP A 210 1.51 -3.36 -5.00
C ASP A 210 0.68 -2.11 -4.67
N ILE A 211 0.41 -1.85 -3.38
CA ILE A 211 -0.38 -0.71 -2.89
C ILE A 211 0.22 -0.16 -1.59
N THR A 212 0.14 1.16 -1.37
CA THR A 212 0.49 1.77 -0.08
C THR A 212 -0.77 2.23 0.64
N LEU A 213 -1.04 1.75 1.84
CA LEU A 213 -2.13 2.22 2.68
C LEU A 213 -1.63 3.26 3.68
N ASP A 214 -2.53 4.13 4.13
CA ASP A 214 -2.26 4.94 5.31
C ASP A 214 -2.21 4.06 6.59
N ALA A 215 -1.86 4.66 7.71
CA ALA A 215 -1.67 3.91 8.95
C ALA A 215 -3.01 3.35 9.49
N ALA A 216 -4.10 4.10 9.40
CA ALA A 216 -5.41 3.70 9.90
C ALA A 216 -6.05 2.61 9.02
N GLU A 217 -5.97 2.76 7.70
CA GLU A 217 -6.34 1.74 6.72
C GLU A 217 -5.54 0.45 6.90
N PHE A 218 -4.25 0.57 7.23
CA PHE A 218 -3.42 -0.58 7.51
C PHE A 218 -3.82 -1.29 8.81
N VAL A 219 -4.26 -0.57 9.85
CA VAL A 219 -4.87 -1.18 11.06
C VAL A 219 -6.20 -1.84 10.72
N ALA A 220 -7.04 -1.19 9.92
CA ALA A 220 -8.30 -1.76 9.48
C ALA A 220 -8.12 -3.06 8.70
N LEU A 221 -7.09 -3.14 7.84
CA LEU A 221 -6.70 -4.38 7.17
C LEU A 221 -6.29 -5.47 8.17
N GLN A 222 -5.47 -5.14 9.17
CA GLN A 222 -5.06 -6.11 10.20
C GLN A 222 -6.26 -6.68 10.97
N LEU A 223 -7.18 -5.80 11.38
CA LEU A 223 -8.41 -6.20 12.06
C LEU A 223 -9.27 -7.09 11.17
N ALA A 224 -9.39 -6.78 9.87
CA ALA A 224 -10.11 -7.64 8.93
C ALA A 224 -9.45 -9.03 8.76
N LEU A 225 -8.12 -9.11 8.73
CA LEU A 225 -7.39 -10.38 8.66
C LEU A 225 -7.54 -11.21 9.94
N TRP A 226 -7.67 -10.56 11.09
CA TRP A 226 -8.02 -11.23 12.34
C TRP A 226 -9.44 -11.79 12.32
N GLU A 227 -10.43 -11.06 11.79
CA GLU A 227 -11.78 -11.62 11.64
C GLU A 227 -11.81 -12.84 10.73
N LEU A 228 -10.92 -12.89 9.73
CA LEU A 228 -10.77 -14.04 8.84
C LEU A 228 -10.01 -15.21 9.49
N GLY A 229 -9.50 -15.05 10.72
CA GLY A 229 -8.74 -16.07 11.43
C GLY A 229 -7.31 -16.27 10.92
N VAL A 230 -6.81 -15.37 10.06
CA VAL A 230 -5.46 -15.49 9.49
C VAL A 230 -4.41 -14.85 10.39
N LEU A 231 -4.78 -13.78 11.09
CA LEU A 231 -3.97 -13.20 12.16
C LEU A 231 -4.56 -13.56 13.52
N ALA A 232 -3.71 -13.91 14.47
CA ALA A 232 -4.09 -14.13 15.85
C ALA A 232 -3.54 -13.01 16.74
N PRO A 233 -4.28 -12.56 17.77
CA PRO A 233 -3.72 -11.65 18.74
C PRO A 233 -2.64 -12.35 19.56
N ARG A 234 -1.56 -11.63 19.84
CA ARG A 234 -0.58 -12.06 20.82
C ARG A 234 -1.23 -11.94 22.19
N VAL A 235 -1.41 -13.08 22.86
CA VAL A 235 -1.80 -13.09 24.26
C VAL A 235 -0.65 -12.48 25.07
N ALA A 236 -0.96 -11.54 25.96
CA ALA A 236 0.01 -11.02 26.93
C ALA A 236 0.35 -12.18 27.88
N GLY A 237 1.34 -12.97 27.50
CA GLY A 237 1.89 -14.00 28.37
C GLY A 237 2.58 -13.34 29.56
N GLY A 238 2.17 -13.74 30.76
CA GLY A 238 3.08 -13.83 31.90
C GLY A 238 4.35 -14.56 31.45
N GLY A 239 5.49 -14.11 31.99
CA GLY A 239 6.78 -14.65 31.62
C GLY A 239 6.79 -16.17 31.76
N ASP A 240 7.13 -16.85 30.68
CA ASP A 240 7.76 -18.16 30.74
C ASP A 240 9.01 -18.08 29.88
N GLY A 241 10.14 -18.35 30.53
CA GLY A 241 11.46 -18.36 29.94
C GLY A 241 11.54 -19.36 28.78
N GLY A 242 12.21 -18.92 27.71
CA GLY A 242 12.85 -19.77 26.72
C GLY A 242 14.31 -19.35 26.62
N PRO A 243 15.25 -20.28 26.42
CA PRO A 243 16.62 -20.17 26.90
C PRO A 243 17.47 -19.19 26.10
N GLN A 244 18.57 -18.79 26.75
CA GLN A 244 19.68 -17.99 26.22
C GLN A 244 20.20 -18.50 24.87
#